data_AF-A0A645CUE0-F1
#
_entry.id   AF-A0A645CUE0-F1
#
_cell.length_a   1.000
_cell.length_b   1.000
_cell.length_c   1.000
_cell.angle_alpha   90.00
_cell.angle_beta   90.00
_cell.angle_gamma   90.00
#
_symmetry.space_group_name_H-M   'P 1'
#
loop_
_entity.id
_entity.type
_entity.pdbx_description
1 polymer ?
#
loop_
_entity_poly.entity_id
_entity_poly.type
_entity_poly.pdbx_seq_one_letter_code
_entity_poly.pdbx_strand_id
1 'polypeptide(L)'
;MEGLTKQYEIGDAAVRFILAGGDIVVCGAESEKQKAIADALNAAAADGRLTQERIDESVKRILLKKLSLGTWDIAADYAGRTAEEN
;
A
#
# COMPACT_ATOMS: atom_id res chain seq x y z
N MET A 1 9.36 -3.75 16.66
CA MET A 1 10.52 -3.33 15.85
C MET A 1 10.42 -1.81 15.74
N GLU A 2 11.45 -1.06 16.16
CA GLU A 2 11.33 0.38 16.43
C GLU A 2 12.22 1.26 15.53
N GLY A 3 12.47 0.84 14.28
CA GLY A 3 13.41 1.52 13.36
C GLY A 3 13.02 2.97 13.02
N LEU A 4 12.32 3.20 11.90
CA LEU A 4 11.86 4.55 11.54
C LEU A 4 10.90 5.15 12.60
N THR A 5 10.16 4.31 13.30
CA THR A 5 9.15 4.73 14.28
C THR A 5 9.73 5.33 15.57
N LYS A 6 11.06 5.30 15.76
CA LYS A 6 11.75 6.09 16.80
C LYS A 6 11.92 7.56 16.45
N GLN A 7 11.96 7.88 15.17
CA GLN A 7 12.28 9.22 14.67
C GLN A 7 11.09 9.89 13.98
N TYR A 8 10.14 9.09 13.52
CA TYR A 8 8.99 9.55 12.75
C TYR A 8 7.72 8.89 13.25
N GLU A 9 6.64 9.66 13.25
CA GLU A 9 5.30 9.11 13.39
C GLU A 9 5.04 8.04 12.34
N ILE A 10 4.26 7.02 12.69
CA ILE A 10 4.12 5.81 11.87
C ILE A 10 3.60 6.10 10.45
N GLY A 11 2.75 7.12 10.29
CA GLY A 11 2.27 7.58 9.00
C GLY A 11 3.38 8.20 8.13
N ASP A 12 4.17 9.12 8.67
CA ASP A 12 5.30 9.72 7.94
C ASP A 12 6.41 8.68 7.66
N ALA A 13 6.61 7.74 8.57
CA ALA A 13 7.49 6.59 8.36
C ALA A 13 7.05 5.75 7.16
N ALA A 14 5.75 5.48 7.01
CA ALA A 14 5.22 4.75 5.86
C ALA A 14 5.40 5.53 4.55
N VAL A 15 5.09 6.84 4.55
CA VAL A 15 5.29 7.69 3.36
C VAL A 15 6.76 7.70 2.94
N ARG A 16 7.70 7.86 3.89
CA ARG A 16 9.14 7.82 3.61
C ARG A 16 9.60 6.49 3.06
N PHE A 17 9.07 5.38 3.58
CA PHE A 17 9.40 4.05 3.08
C PHE A 17 9.00 3.88 1.61
N ILE A 18 7.80 4.33 1.22
CA ILE A 18 7.35 4.27 -0.19
C ILE A 18 8.20 5.21 -1.06
N LEU A 19 8.50 6.43 -0.59
CA LEU A 19 9.38 7.36 -1.29
C LEU A 19 10.80 6.81 -1.51
N ALA A 20 11.30 6.00 -0.57
CA ALA A 20 12.57 5.31 -0.69
C ALA A 20 12.54 4.11 -1.66
N GLY A 21 11.39 3.84 -2.30
CA GLY A 21 11.20 2.74 -3.25
C GLY A 21 10.67 1.44 -2.64
N GLY A 22 10.22 1.48 -1.38
CA GLY A 22 9.51 0.36 -0.76
C GLY A 22 8.14 0.12 -1.41
N ASP A 23 7.72 -1.13 -1.51
CA ASP A 23 6.46 -1.50 -2.19
C ASP A 23 5.34 -1.91 -1.21
N ILE A 24 5.67 -2.57 -0.09
CA ILE A 24 4.69 -3.13 0.85
C ILE A 24 5.01 -2.70 2.28
N VAL A 25 4.08 -1.96 2.91
CA VAL A 25 4.15 -1.64 4.34
C VAL A 25 3.44 -2.73 5.13
N VAL A 26 4.16 -3.41 6.03
CA VAL A 26 3.58 -4.41 6.92
C VAL A 26 3.34 -3.79 8.29
N CYS A 27 2.08 -3.79 8.73
CA CYS A 27 1.67 -3.36 10.06
C CYS A 27 1.00 -4.53 10.79
N GLY A 28 1.30 -4.69 12.07
CA GLY A 28 0.58 -5.64 12.93
C GLY A 28 -0.91 -5.33 13.04
N ALA A 29 -1.66 -6.22 13.69
CA ALA A 29 -3.10 -6.09 13.91
C ALA A 29 -3.45 -4.99 14.95
N GLU A 30 -3.10 -3.76 14.62
CA GLU A 30 -3.30 -2.56 15.44
C GLU A 30 -4.08 -1.52 14.61
N SER A 31 -5.40 -1.49 14.77
CA SER A 31 -6.31 -0.74 13.89
C SER A 31 -5.99 0.76 13.82
N GLU A 32 -5.59 1.37 14.94
CA GLU A 32 -5.24 2.80 14.99
C GLU A 32 -4.00 3.10 14.14
N LYS A 33 -2.98 2.25 14.22
CA LYS A 33 -1.75 2.38 13.43
C LYS A 33 -2.03 2.16 11.94
N GLN A 34 -2.84 1.17 11.62
CA GLN A 34 -3.26 0.90 10.22
C GLN A 34 -4.01 2.10 9.64
N LYS A 35 -4.93 2.69 10.42
CA LYS A 35 -5.65 3.90 10.03
C LYS A 35 -4.70 5.08 9.84
N ALA A 36 -3.78 5.33 10.77
CA ALA A 36 -2.80 6.41 10.66
C ALA A 36 -1.90 6.28 9.42
N ILE A 37 -1.50 5.05 9.06
CA ILE A 37 -0.75 4.77 7.84
C ILE A 37 -1.59 5.09 6.60
N ALA A 38 -2.83 4.59 6.53
CA ALA A 38 -3.71 4.81 5.39
C ALA A 38 -4.03 6.31 5.18
N ASP A 39 -4.37 7.01 6.26
CA ASP A 39 -4.69 8.44 6.23
C ASP A 39 -3.46 9.26 5.76
N ALA A 40 -2.25 8.93 6.23
CA ALA A 40 -1.03 9.60 5.81
C ALA A 40 -0.65 9.33 4.34
N LEU A 41 -0.81 8.10 3.85
CA LEU A 41 -0.55 7.76 2.44
C LEU A 41 -1.53 8.47 1.51
N ASN A 42 -2.83 8.51 1.87
CA ASN A 42 -3.85 9.23 1.11
C ASN A 42 -3.57 10.74 1.07
N ALA A 43 -3.20 11.34 2.21
CA ALA A 43 -2.83 12.75 2.27
C ALA A 43 -1.60 13.05 1.39
N ALA A 44 -0.56 12.22 1.46
CA ALA A 44 0.65 12.37 0.64
C ALA A 44 0.39 12.14 -0.86
N ALA A 45 -0.60 11.33 -1.23
CA ALA A 45 -1.03 11.20 -2.62
C ALA A 45 -1.80 12.45 -3.08
N ALA A 46 -2.70 12.97 -2.24
CA ALA A 46 -3.51 14.13 -2.54
C ALA A 46 -2.70 15.43 -2.65
N ASP A 47 -1.63 15.58 -1.85
CA ASP A 47 -0.74 16.74 -1.89
C ASP A 47 0.40 16.63 -2.92
N GLY A 48 0.52 15.49 -3.60
CA GLY A 48 1.50 15.22 -4.64
C GLY A 48 2.90 14.81 -4.13
N ARG A 49 3.10 14.67 -2.82
CA ARG A 49 4.36 14.16 -2.26
C ARG A 49 4.62 12.72 -2.71
N LEU A 50 3.57 11.90 -2.80
CA LEU A 50 3.59 10.60 -3.48
C LEU A 50 2.95 10.75 -4.86
N THR A 51 3.77 10.71 -5.91
CA THR A 51 3.26 10.82 -7.27
C THR A 51 2.54 9.54 -7.70
N GLN A 52 1.62 9.68 -8.65
CA GLN A 52 0.92 8.53 -9.22
C GLN A 52 1.91 7.53 -9.84
N GLU A 53 2.96 8.00 -10.52
CA GLU A 53 3.98 7.14 -11.12
C GLU A 53 4.73 6.30 -10.08
N ARG A 54 5.05 6.87 -8.91
CA ARG A 54 5.69 6.15 -7.80
C ARG A 54 4.78 5.05 -7.26
N ILE A 55 3.48 5.34 -7.12
CA ILE A 55 2.49 4.36 -6.67
C ILE A 55 2.33 3.25 -7.71
N ASP A 56 2.15 3.61 -8.98
CA ASP A 56 1.95 2.68 -10.10
C ASP A 56 3.14 1.73 -10.27
N GLU A 57 4.38 2.20 -10.09
CA GLU A 57 5.58 1.37 -10.13
C GLU A 57 5.54 0.26 -9.06
N SER A 58 5.20 0.63 -7.82
CA SER A 58 5.11 -0.32 -6.71
C SER A 58 3.95 -1.30 -6.89
N VAL A 59 2.76 -0.81 -7.28
CA VAL A 59 1.60 -1.66 -7.55
C VAL A 59 1.88 -2.64 -8.68
N LYS A 60 2.52 -2.20 -9.77
CA LYS A 60 2.89 -3.07 -10.90
C LYS A 60 3.78 -4.23 -10.46
N ARG A 61 4.80 -3.99 -9.62
CA ARG A 61 5.66 -5.07 -9.09
C ARG A 61 4.88 -6.07 -8.27
N ILE A 62 3.98 -5.60 -7.40
CA ILE A 62 3.14 -6.44 -6.56
C ILE A 62 2.24 -7.31 -7.44
N LEU A 63 1.58 -6.72 -8.44
CA LEU A 63 0.69 -7.44 -9.37
C LEU A 63 1.45 -8.51 -10.16
N LEU A 64 2.61 -8.16 -10.73
CA LEU A 64 3.47 -9.12 -11.43
C LEU A 64 3.91 -10.27 -10.51
N LYS A 65 4.23 -9.96 -9.24
CA LYS A 65 4.60 -10.99 -8.27
C LYS A 65 3.44 -11.92 -7.96
N LYS A 66 2.24 -11.38 -7.72
CA LYS A 66 1.03 -12.20 -7.51
C LYS A 66 0.75 -13.11 -8.70
N LEU A 67 0.84 -12.57 -9.92
CA LEU A 67 0.67 -13.35 -11.15
C LEU A 67 1.70 -14.48 -11.27
N SER A 68 2.97 -14.21 -10.93
CA SER A 68 4.05 -15.21 -10.99
C SER A 68 3.86 -16.40 -10.05
N LEU A 69 3.06 -16.26 -8.99
CA LEU A 69 2.77 -17.34 -8.05
C LEU A 69 1.74 -18.34 -8.60
N GLY A 70 1.01 -17.98 -9.67
CA GLY A 70 0.01 -18.85 -10.30
C GLY A 70 -1.24 -19.11 -9.45
N THR A 71 -1.30 -18.61 -8.22
CA THR A 71 -2.42 -18.80 -7.29
C THR A 71 -3.48 -17.70 -7.40
N TRP A 72 -3.24 -16.67 -8.20
CA TRP A 72 -4.11 -15.52 -8.30
C TRP A 72 -4.94 -15.56 -9.58
N ASP A 73 -6.22 -15.93 -9.46
CA ASP A 73 -7.19 -15.87 -10.55
C ASP A 73 -7.88 -14.51 -10.57
N ILE A 74 -7.31 -13.61 -11.38
CA ILE A 74 -7.79 -12.23 -11.51
C ILE A 74 -9.21 -12.19 -12.10
N ALA A 75 -9.57 -13.12 -12.99
CA ALA A 75 -10.86 -13.12 -13.65
C ALA A 75 -11.99 -13.49 -12.66
N ALA A 76 -11.75 -14.52 -11.83
CA ALA A 76 -12.67 -14.90 -10.78
C ALA A 76 -12.84 -13.81 -9.71
N ASP A 77 -11.73 -13.22 -9.23
CA ASP A 77 -11.75 -12.14 -8.25
C ASP A 77 -12.51 -10.90 -8.76
N TYR A 78 -12.31 -10.53 -10.04
CA TYR A 78 -12.99 -9.37 -10.63
C TYR A 78 -14.49 -9.62 -10.79
N ALA A 79 -14.88 -10.80 -11.28
CA ALA A 79 -16.28 -11.18 -11.45
C ALA A 79 -17.06 -11.15 -10.12
N GLY A 80 -16.45 -11.65 -9.03
CA GLY A 80 -17.06 -11.63 -7.70
C GLY A 80 -17.37 -10.21 -7.20
N ARG A 81 -16.45 -9.25 -7.39
CA ARG A 81 -16.64 -7.86 -6.93
C ARG A 81 -17.72 -7.12 -7.71
N THR A 82 -17.82 -7.34 -9.02
CA THR A 82 -18.86 -6.72 -9.86
C THR A 82 -20.26 -7.30 -9.61
N ALA A 83 -20.35 -8.51 -9.05
CA ALA A 83 -21.61 -9.14 -8.69
C ALA A 83 -22.14 -8.66 -7.32
N GLU A 84 -21.28 -8.18 -6.42
CA GLU A 84 -21.66 -7.60 -5.13
C GLU A 84 -22.09 -6.12 -5.22
N GLU A 85 -21.77 -5.44 -6.32
CA GLU A 85 -22.10 -4.03 -6.57
C GLU A 85 -23.43 -3.82 -7.32
N ASN A 86 -24.18 -4.89 -7.67
CA ASN A 86 -25.52 -4.85 -8.28
C ASN A 86 -26.58 -5.53 -7.39
#